data_AF-A0A3P3Q450-F1
#
_entry.id   AF-A0A3P3Q450-F1
#
_cell.length_a   1.000
_cell.length_b   1.000
_cell.length_c   1.000
_cell.angle_alpha   90.00
_cell.angle_beta   90.00
_cell.angle_gamma   90.00
#
_symmetry.space_group_name_H-M   'P 1'
#
loop_
_entity.id
_entity.type
_entity.pdbx_description
1 polymer ?
#
loop_
_entity_poly.entity_id
_entity_poly.type
_entity_poly.pdbx_seq_one_letter_code
_entity_poly.pdbx_strand_id
1 'polypeptide(L)'
;MRIERISTNQIRCTLSSVDLQNRNLNVLELAYGSDNAKALFREMLHKASYEVGFDTDDTPLMIEAVPMSGENIVIYITKVDDPDELDTRFAKFAPAISDDILSTLDIRLDNLLEGAIELNDSPNSLNAVSESYLRAFSFDSLDEFITAAKAVGSYSGENTLYKDETNNKFILVLKKNDNKKDFSAAANILSEYGNKLSATSFSDDYYKEHFKILVRENAVSQMAKI
;
A
#
# COMPACT_ATOMS: atom_id res chain seq x y z
N MET A 1 -17.27 -3.09 -21.96
CA MET A 1 -16.57 -3.21 -20.66
C MET A 1 -17.49 -3.78 -19.56
N ARG A 2 -17.01 -4.78 -18.82
CA ARG A 2 -17.69 -5.43 -17.68
C ARG A 2 -16.89 -5.23 -16.39
N ILE A 3 -17.56 -4.89 -15.28
CA ILE A 3 -16.95 -4.70 -13.97
C ILE A 3 -17.55 -5.70 -12.98
N GLU A 4 -16.71 -6.31 -12.17
CA GLU A 4 -17.09 -7.29 -11.16
C GLU A 4 -16.36 -7.00 -9.85
N ARG A 5 -17.07 -7.07 -8.73
CA ARG A 5 -16.48 -6.94 -7.40
C ARG A 5 -15.91 -8.28 -6.96
N ILE A 6 -14.62 -8.30 -6.64
CA ILE A 6 -13.96 -9.48 -6.08
C ILE A 6 -14.00 -9.43 -4.56
N SER A 7 -13.74 -8.24 -3.99
CA SER A 7 -13.81 -8.00 -2.54
C SER A 7 -14.17 -6.55 -2.24
N THR A 8 -14.08 -6.13 -0.98
CA THR A 8 -14.18 -4.70 -0.62
C THR A 8 -13.02 -3.88 -1.15
N ASN A 9 -11.86 -4.51 -1.36
CA ASN A 9 -10.61 -3.85 -1.71
C ASN A 9 -10.15 -4.18 -3.13
N GLN A 10 -10.90 -5.00 -3.88
CA GLN A 10 -10.50 -5.40 -5.23
C GLN A 10 -11.69 -5.53 -6.18
N ILE A 11 -11.50 -5.00 -7.39
CA ILE A 11 -12.41 -5.19 -8.52
C ILE A 11 -11.67 -5.81 -9.71
N ARG A 12 -12.45 -6.49 -10.55
CA ARG A 12 -12.02 -7.05 -11.83
C ARG A 12 -12.78 -6.36 -12.95
N CYS A 13 -12.05 -5.78 -13.89
CA CYS A 13 -12.58 -5.16 -15.09
C CYS A 13 -12.18 -6.00 -16.31
N THR A 14 -13.12 -6.30 -17.19
CA THR A 14 -12.84 -6.99 -18.46
C THR A 14 -13.14 -6.04 -19.61
N LEU A 15 -12.12 -5.81 -20.43
CA LEU A 15 -12.17 -4.98 -21.63
C LEU A 15 -12.06 -5.88 -22.86
N SER A 16 -12.97 -5.66 -23.81
CA SER A 16 -12.93 -6.31 -25.11
C SER A 16 -12.00 -5.58 -26.08
N SER A 17 -11.56 -6.24 -27.16
CA SER A 17 -10.82 -5.58 -28.25
C SER A 17 -11.54 -4.34 -28.79
N VAL A 18 -12.88 -4.39 -28.92
CA VAL A 18 -13.71 -3.26 -29.35
C VAL A 18 -13.65 -2.09 -28.35
N ASP A 19 -13.65 -2.37 -27.04
CA ASP A 19 -13.54 -1.33 -26.01
C ASP A 19 -12.20 -0.59 -26.06
N LEU A 20 -11.12 -1.29 -26.45
CA LEU A 20 -9.76 -0.77 -26.59
C LEU A 20 -9.61 0.04 -27.89
N GLN A 21 -10.10 -0.49 -29.01
CA GLN A 21 -10.06 0.17 -30.32
C GLN A 21 -10.85 1.48 -30.32
N ASN A 22 -12.05 1.50 -29.73
CA ASN A 22 -12.86 2.72 -29.62
C ASN A 22 -12.17 3.85 -28.84
N ARG A 23 -11.14 3.52 -28.05
CA ARG A 23 -10.42 4.46 -27.19
C ARG A 23 -8.96 4.67 -27.62
N ASN A 24 -8.55 4.11 -28.77
CA ASN A 24 -7.18 4.14 -29.28
C ASN A 24 -6.13 3.70 -28.24
N LEU A 25 -6.45 2.71 -27.41
CA LEU A 25 -5.57 2.25 -26.35
C LEU A 25 -4.85 0.96 -26.74
N ASN A 26 -3.53 0.99 -26.64
CA ASN A 26 -2.68 -0.20 -26.76
C ASN A 26 -2.34 -0.76 -25.37
N VAL A 27 -2.12 -2.08 -25.28
CA VAL A 27 -1.69 -2.77 -24.04
C VAL A 27 -0.45 -2.10 -23.42
N LEU A 28 0.48 -1.64 -24.27
CA LEU A 28 1.69 -0.94 -23.88
C LEU A 28 1.39 0.43 -23.22
N GLU A 29 0.40 1.16 -23.71
CA GLU A 29 0.04 2.48 -23.16
C GLU A 29 -0.63 2.40 -21.78
N LEU A 30 -1.32 1.28 -21.49
CA LEU A 30 -1.84 1.00 -20.16
C LEU A 30 -0.70 0.80 -19.14
N ALA A 31 0.42 0.22 -19.55
CA ALA A 31 1.58 0.01 -18.70
C ALA A 31 2.37 1.31 -18.43
N TYR A 32 2.45 2.21 -19.42
CA TYR A 32 3.17 3.48 -19.30
C TYR A 32 2.33 4.65 -18.80
N GLY A 33 1.03 4.44 -18.55
CA GLY A 33 0.17 5.45 -17.94
C GLY A 33 -0.07 6.68 -18.83
N SER A 34 -0.37 6.49 -20.11
CA SER A 34 -0.76 7.57 -21.02
C SER A 34 -1.99 8.33 -20.50
N ASP A 35 -2.21 9.57 -20.96
CA ASP A 35 -3.38 10.35 -20.54
C ASP A 35 -4.71 9.66 -20.89
N ASN A 36 -4.74 8.94 -22.01
CA ASN A 36 -5.88 8.12 -22.42
C ASN A 36 -6.11 6.96 -21.44
N ALA A 37 -5.04 6.31 -20.95
CA ALA A 37 -5.14 5.24 -19.97
C ALA A 37 -5.67 5.77 -18.63
N LYS A 38 -5.17 6.93 -18.16
CA LYS A 38 -5.66 7.59 -16.94
C LYS A 38 -7.15 7.94 -17.05
N ALA A 39 -7.59 8.46 -18.21
CA ALA A 39 -8.99 8.76 -18.45
C ALA A 39 -9.87 7.50 -18.37
N LEU A 40 -9.42 6.40 -18.95
CA LEU A 40 -10.09 5.12 -18.89
C LEU A 40 -10.18 4.58 -17.44
N PHE A 41 -9.11 4.67 -16.65
CA PHE A 41 -9.15 4.24 -15.25
C PHE A 41 -10.12 5.07 -14.42
N ARG A 42 -10.16 6.40 -14.63
CA ARG A 42 -11.16 7.26 -13.98
C ARG A 42 -12.59 6.87 -14.34
N GLU A 43 -12.86 6.55 -15.61
CA GLU A 43 -14.17 6.04 -16.05
C GLU A 43 -14.51 4.71 -15.37
N MET A 44 -13.56 3.78 -15.31
CA MET A 44 -13.72 2.49 -14.64
C MET A 44 -14.03 2.64 -13.16
N LEU A 45 -13.29 3.47 -12.44
CA LEU A 45 -13.48 3.71 -11.01
C LEU A 45 -14.84 4.35 -10.73
N HIS A 46 -15.22 5.36 -11.52
CA HIS A 46 -16.53 5.99 -11.39
C HIS A 46 -17.66 4.99 -11.63
N LYS A 47 -17.53 4.14 -12.65
CA LYS A 47 -18.50 3.09 -12.96
C LYS A 47 -18.53 2.00 -11.87
N ALA A 48 -17.38 1.62 -11.32
CA ALA A 48 -17.29 0.65 -10.24
C ALA A 48 -17.90 1.17 -8.93
N SER A 49 -17.73 2.45 -8.63
CA SER A 49 -18.41 3.11 -7.50
C SER A 49 -19.93 3.02 -7.66
N TYR A 50 -20.46 3.36 -8.84
CA TYR A 50 -21.90 3.33 -9.08
C TYR A 50 -22.50 1.91 -9.17
N GLU A 51 -21.85 0.99 -9.88
CA GLU A 51 -22.41 -0.34 -10.17
C GLU A 51 -22.20 -1.35 -9.04
N VAL A 52 -21.05 -1.30 -8.37
CA VAL A 52 -20.65 -2.33 -7.40
C VAL A 52 -20.28 -1.77 -6.02
N GLY A 53 -20.42 -0.45 -5.82
CA GLY A 53 -20.10 0.21 -4.54
C GLY A 53 -18.62 0.14 -4.19
N PHE A 54 -17.74 0.17 -5.20
CA PHE A 54 -16.30 0.27 -5.00
C PHE A 54 -15.88 1.74 -4.96
N ASP A 55 -15.92 2.33 -3.76
CA ASP A 55 -15.31 3.64 -3.51
C ASP A 55 -13.80 3.48 -3.41
N THR A 56 -13.01 4.48 -3.78
CA THR A 56 -11.54 4.46 -3.66
C THR A 56 -11.04 5.26 -2.47
N ASP A 57 -11.87 6.11 -1.83
CA ASP A 57 -11.53 6.85 -0.61
C ASP A 57 -10.13 7.52 -0.63
N ASP A 58 -9.69 8.03 -1.79
CA ASP A 58 -8.33 8.57 -2.03
C ASP A 58 -7.15 7.63 -1.67
N THR A 59 -7.42 6.34 -1.47
CA THR A 59 -6.40 5.32 -1.24
C THR A 59 -5.58 5.03 -2.51
N PRO A 60 -4.25 4.82 -2.39
CA PRO A 60 -3.43 4.40 -3.53
C PRO A 60 -3.96 3.11 -4.15
N LEU A 61 -3.84 2.97 -5.47
CA LEU A 61 -4.38 1.82 -6.21
C LEU A 61 -3.26 1.07 -6.93
N MET A 62 -3.27 -0.26 -6.84
CA MET A 62 -2.45 -1.14 -7.65
C MET A 62 -3.28 -1.64 -8.82
N ILE A 63 -2.72 -1.51 -10.02
CA ILE A 63 -3.36 -1.88 -11.28
C ILE A 63 -2.54 -2.99 -11.93
N GLU A 64 -3.17 -4.13 -12.16
CA GLU A 64 -2.56 -5.27 -12.85
C GLU A 64 -3.35 -5.59 -14.10
N ALA A 65 -2.72 -5.54 -15.28
CA ALA A 65 -3.35 -5.86 -16.55
C ALA A 65 -2.84 -7.20 -17.07
N VAL A 66 -3.76 -8.13 -17.33
CA VAL A 66 -3.49 -9.47 -17.86
C VAL A 66 -4.10 -9.57 -19.26
N PRO A 67 -3.29 -9.64 -20.34
CA PRO A 67 -3.80 -9.87 -21.67
C PRO A 67 -4.36 -11.29 -21.80
N MET A 68 -5.49 -11.42 -22.50
CA MET A 68 -6.16 -12.69 -22.78
C MET A 68 -6.12 -13.01 -24.29
N SER A 69 -6.38 -14.27 -24.63
CA SER A 69 -6.56 -14.69 -26.02
C SER A 69 -7.72 -13.93 -26.68
N GLY A 70 -7.50 -13.43 -27.90
CA GLY A 70 -8.50 -12.67 -28.65
C GLY A 70 -8.54 -11.17 -28.35
N GLU A 71 -7.38 -10.55 -28.06
CA GLU A 71 -7.22 -9.09 -27.85
C GLU A 71 -8.06 -8.50 -26.70
N ASN A 72 -8.51 -9.35 -25.77
CA ASN A 72 -9.20 -8.93 -24.56
C ASN A 72 -8.18 -8.69 -23.44
N ILE A 73 -8.47 -7.76 -22.53
CA ILE A 73 -7.62 -7.48 -21.36
C ILE A 73 -8.48 -7.58 -20.11
N VAL A 74 -7.95 -8.27 -19.10
CA VAL A 74 -8.51 -8.25 -17.75
C VAL A 74 -7.64 -7.36 -16.88
N ILE A 75 -8.26 -6.43 -16.17
CA ILE A 75 -7.58 -5.50 -15.27
C ILE A 75 -8.07 -5.75 -13.85
N TYR A 76 -7.13 -5.95 -12.93
CA TYR A 76 -7.39 -5.99 -11.50
C TYR A 76 -7.00 -4.64 -10.91
N ILE A 77 -7.93 -4.04 -10.15
CA ILE A 77 -7.68 -2.82 -9.40
C ILE A 77 -7.83 -3.16 -7.92
N THR A 78 -6.77 -2.94 -7.17
CA THR A 78 -6.70 -3.26 -5.74
C THR A 78 -6.37 -2.00 -4.95
N LYS A 79 -7.12 -1.72 -3.87
CA LYS A 79 -6.75 -0.69 -2.89
C LYS A 79 -5.45 -1.10 -2.21
N VAL A 80 -4.49 -0.21 -2.20
CA VAL A 80 -3.16 -0.42 -1.61
C VAL A 80 -3.12 0.27 -0.27
N ASP A 81 -2.97 -0.53 0.77
CA ASP A 81 -2.85 -0.04 2.14
C ASP A 81 -1.51 0.67 2.38
N ASP A 82 -0.46 0.25 1.68
CA ASP A 82 0.87 0.87 1.75
C ASP A 82 1.56 0.93 0.37
N PRO A 83 1.59 2.11 -0.28
CA PRO A 83 2.24 2.26 -1.58
C PRO A 83 3.76 2.04 -1.52
N ASP A 84 4.37 2.19 -0.34
CA ASP A 84 5.81 2.01 -0.12
C ASP A 84 6.20 0.50 0.00
N GLU A 85 5.24 -0.44 0.12
CA GLU A 85 5.51 -1.89 0.05
C GLU A 85 5.81 -2.39 -1.37
N LEU A 86 5.35 -1.68 -2.42
CA LEU A 86 5.54 -2.07 -3.82
C LEU A 86 7.01 -1.91 -4.28
N ASP A 87 7.76 -1.00 -3.66
CA ASP A 87 9.09 -0.57 -4.10
C ASP A 87 10.19 -1.63 -3.84
N THR A 88 10.04 -2.48 -2.82
CA THR A 88 11.09 -3.44 -2.42
C THR A 88 11.16 -4.70 -3.30
N ARG A 89 10.08 -5.07 -3.99
CA ARG A 89 10.03 -6.26 -4.85
C ARG A 89 10.33 -5.97 -6.31
N PHE A 90 9.97 -4.80 -6.84
CA PHE A 90 10.22 -4.45 -8.24
C PHE A 90 11.64 -3.95 -8.51
N ALA A 91 12.31 -3.33 -7.52
CA ALA A 91 13.70 -2.89 -7.65
C ALA A 91 14.70 -4.05 -7.90
N LYS A 92 14.34 -5.30 -7.56
CA LYS A 92 15.20 -6.48 -7.73
C LYS A 92 15.00 -7.24 -9.05
N PHE A 93 13.94 -6.94 -9.81
CA PHE A 93 13.66 -7.62 -11.09
C PHE A 93 13.81 -6.72 -12.32
N ALA A 94 14.03 -5.41 -12.14
CA ALA A 94 14.63 -4.62 -13.20
C ALA A 94 16.10 -5.10 -13.36
N PRO A 95 16.54 -5.55 -14.55
CA PRO A 95 17.96 -5.77 -14.77
C PRO A 95 18.64 -4.45 -14.43
N ALA A 96 19.65 -4.50 -13.54
CA ALA A 96 20.43 -3.33 -13.18
C ALA A 96 20.89 -2.67 -14.48
N ILE A 97 20.27 -1.54 -14.84
CA ILE A 97 20.62 -0.78 -16.03
C ILE A 97 21.99 -0.20 -15.68
N SER A 98 23.04 -0.79 -16.26
CA SER A 98 24.42 -0.35 -16.05
C SER A 98 24.56 1.13 -16.42
N ASP A 99 25.35 1.87 -15.64
CA ASP A 99 25.62 3.32 -15.79
C ASP A 99 25.96 3.74 -17.23
N ASP A 100 26.52 2.84 -18.05
CA ASP A 100 26.80 3.11 -19.47
C ASP A 100 25.57 3.49 -20.30
N ILE A 101 24.37 2.95 -19.98
CA ILE A 101 23.14 3.25 -20.75
C ILE A 101 22.60 4.65 -20.40
N LEU A 102 22.82 5.14 -19.17
CA LEU A 102 22.36 6.45 -18.73
C LEU A 102 22.98 7.59 -19.55
N SER A 103 24.26 7.45 -19.93
CA SER A 103 24.98 8.48 -20.69
C SER A 103 24.45 8.70 -22.11
N THR A 104 23.77 7.71 -22.70
CA THR A 104 23.20 7.82 -24.06
C THR A 104 21.82 8.47 -24.11
N LEU A 105 21.20 8.73 -22.96
CA LEU A 105 19.85 9.30 -22.82
C LEU A 105 19.84 10.81 -22.52
N ASP A 106 21.00 11.46 -22.63
CA ASP A 106 21.31 12.85 -22.20
C ASP A 106 20.55 13.99 -22.94
N ILE A 107 19.48 13.70 -23.69
CA ILE A 107 18.68 14.72 -24.38
C ILE A 107 17.18 14.68 -23.97
N ARG A 108 16.75 13.75 -23.11
CA ARG A 108 15.31 13.64 -22.74
C ARG A 108 14.98 13.53 -21.26
N LEU A 109 15.95 13.65 -20.35
CA LEU A 109 15.68 13.58 -18.92
C LEU A 109 15.37 14.94 -18.27
N ASP A 110 15.73 16.05 -18.91
CA ASP A 110 15.47 17.40 -18.36
C ASP A 110 13.97 17.71 -18.20
N ASN A 111 13.09 17.17 -19.06
CA ASN A 111 11.65 17.37 -18.93
C ASN A 111 10.97 16.42 -17.93
N LEU A 112 11.70 15.46 -17.35
CA LEU A 112 11.19 14.46 -16.40
C LEU A 112 11.53 14.79 -14.93
N LEU A 113 12.37 15.81 -14.71
CA LEU A 113 12.88 16.21 -13.39
C LEU A 113 12.36 17.58 -12.90
N GLU A 114 11.58 18.31 -13.70
CA GLU A 114 11.07 19.64 -13.34
C GLU A 114 9.89 19.60 -12.34
N GLY A 115 9.38 18.41 -11.99
CA GLY A 115 8.32 18.22 -10.99
C GLY A 115 8.79 17.85 -9.57
N ALA A 116 10.09 17.70 -9.35
CA ALA A 116 10.65 17.16 -8.11
C ALA A 116 11.63 18.11 -7.42
N ILE A 117 11.34 19.42 -7.35
CA ILE A 117 12.07 20.36 -6.49
C ILE A 117 11.10 21.37 -5.86
N GLU A 118 10.97 21.25 -4.53
CA GLU A 118 10.64 22.26 -3.49
C GLU A 118 9.37 23.12 -3.60
N LEU A 119 8.42 22.89 -2.69
CA LEU A 119 7.62 23.97 -2.08
C LEU A 119 7.55 23.77 -0.56
N ASN A 120 8.36 24.58 0.14
CA ASN A 120 8.18 24.93 1.54
C ASN A 120 6.95 25.85 1.71
N ASP A 121 6.19 25.61 2.78
CA ASP A 121 5.27 26.49 3.53
C ASP A 121 4.39 27.53 2.82
N SER A 122 3.08 27.32 2.90
CA SER A 122 2.17 28.34 3.46
C SER A 122 0.85 27.74 3.97
N PRO A 123 0.22 28.36 4.99
CA PRO A 123 -0.75 27.71 5.86
C PRO A 123 -2.20 27.94 5.40
N ASN A 124 -3.08 27.05 5.88
CA ASN A 124 -4.53 27.20 6.02
C ASN A 124 -5.42 26.63 4.88
N SER A 125 -5.72 25.32 4.96
CA SER A 125 -7.09 24.80 4.76
C SER A 125 -7.36 23.54 5.61
N LEU A 126 -7.47 23.75 6.92
CA LEU A 126 -8.52 23.24 7.83
C LEU A 126 -9.30 22.01 7.35
N ASN A 127 -8.68 20.84 7.51
CA ASN A 127 -9.09 19.71 8.37
C ASN A 127 -8.48 18.44 7.78
N ALA A 128 -7.15 18.35 7.89
CA ALA A 128 -6.43 17.11 7.73
C ALA A 128 -6.90 16.17 8.84
N VAL A 129 -7.83 15.27 8.52
CA VAL A 129 -7.97 14.05 9.29
C VAL A 129 -6.64 13.33 9.09
N SER A 130 -5.81 13.38 10.13
CA SER A 130 -4.52 12.71 10.19
C SER A 130 -4.77 11.22 9.93
N GLU A 131 -4.62 10.79 8.69
CA GLU A 131 -4.64 9.37 8.34
C GLU A 131 -3.43 8.72 9.02
N SER A 132 -3.69 8.19 10.20
CA SER A 132 -2.75 7.36 10.92
C SER A 132 -2.58 6.09 10.12
N TYR A 133 -1.54 6.04 9.28
CA TYR A 133 -1.10 4.81 8.63
C TYR A 133 -0.70 3.82 9.75
N LEU A 134 -1.59 2.87 10.02
CA LEU A 134 -1.45 1.85 11.04
C LEU A 134 -1.10 0.51 10.38
N ARG A 135 -0.11 -0.21 10.91
CA ARG A 135 0.12 -1.62 10.58
C ARG A 135 -0.09 -2.46 11.83
N ALA A 136 -0.89 -3.52 11.72
CA ALA A 136 -1.18 -4.42 12.83
C ALA A 136 -0.71 -5.84 12.53
N PHE A 137 -0.13 -6.48 13.55
CA PHE A 137 0.40 -7.84 13.48
C PHE A 137 -0.13 -8.65 14.66
N SER A 138 -0.55 -9.89 14.41
CA SER A 138 -0.98 -10.82 15.44
C SER A 138 0.04 -11.93 15.65
N PHE A 139 0.27 -12.25 16.92
CA PHE A 139 1.18 -13.28 17.40
C PHE A 139 0.42 -14.26 18.30
N ASP A 140 0.86 -15.51 18.29
CA ASP A 140 0.20 -16.60 19.00
C ASP A 140 0.62 -16.66 20.47
N SER A 141 1.82 -16.14 20.77
CA SER A 141 2.39 -16.09 22.10
C SER A 141 3.14 -14.78 22.36
N LEU A 142 3.35 -14.45 23.64
CA LEU A 142 4.16 -13.31 24.02
C LEU A 142 5.64 -13.53 23.64
N ASP A 143 6.13 -14.76 23.74
CA ASP A 143 7.51 -15.13 23.38
C ASP A 143 7.80 -14.91 21.89
N GLU A 144 6.83 -15.19 21.02
CA GLU A 144 6.94 -14.92 19.59
C GLU A 144 7.06 -13.42 19.31
N PHE A 145 6.24 -12.60 19.99
CA PHE A 145 6.36 -11.15 19.91
C PHE A 145 7.71 -10.64 20.45
N ILE A 146 8.19 -11.17 21.59
CA ILE A 146 9.50 -10.79 22.16
C ILE A 146 10.63 -11.11 21.16
N THR A 147 10.57 -12.26 20.52
CA THR A 147 11.54 -12.67 19.49
C THR A 147 11.51 -11.71 18.30
N ALA A 148 10.32 -11.37 17.82
CA ALA A 148 10.14 -10.40 16.75
C ALA A 148 10.65 -9.00 17.14
N ALA A 149 10.37 -8.56 18.36
CA ALA A 149 10.83 -7.27 18.89
C ALA A 149 12.36 -7.18 18.96
N LYS A 150 13.03 -8.26 19.36
CA LYS A 150 14.50 -8.37 19.35
C LYS A 150 15.07 -8.30 17.93
N ALA A 151 14.40 -8.92 16.96
CA ALA A 151 14.81 -8.87 15.55
C ALA A 151 14.68 -7.47 14.94
N VAL A 152 13.62 -6.72 15.31
CA VAL A 152 13.47 -5.31 14.92
C VAL A 152 14.53 -4.44 15.60
N GLY A 153 14.86 -4.72 16.87
CA GLY A 153 15.89 -4.02 17.64
C GLY A 153 15.40 -2.69 18.21
N SER A 154 15.09 -1.74 17.35
CA SER A 154 14.57 -0.42 17.75
C SER A 154 13.63 0.12 16.69
N TYR A 155 12.47 0.62 17.12
CA TYR A 155 11.54 1.32 16.26
C TYR A 155 11.18 2.67 16.90
N SER A 156 11.29 3.76 16.13
CA SER A 156 11.12 5.13 16.63
C SER A 156 9.67 5.63 16.59
N GLY A 157 8.77 4.95 15.87
CA GLY A 157 7.36 5.31 15.83
C GLY A 157 6.56 4.78 17.02
N GLU A 158 5.37 5.37 17.22
CA GLU A 158 4.46 4.91 18.27
C GLU A 158 4.01 3.47 17.98
N ASN A 159 4.13 2.59 18.97
CA ASN A 159 3.73 1.21 18.86
C ASN A 159 3.21 0.68 20.19
N THR A 160 2.08 -0.03 20.13
CA THR A 160 1.34 -0.50 21.31
C THR A 160 1.00 -1.97 21.14
N LEU A 161 1.24 -2.75 22.20
CA LEU A 161 0.87 -4.16 22.28
C LEU A 161 -0.45 -4.32 23.03
N TYR A 162 -1.40 -4.98 22.38
CA TYR A 162 -2.70 -5.35 22.89
C TYR A 162 -2.81 -6.86 23.09
N LYS A 163 -3.73 -7.27 23.96
CA LYS A 163 -4.16 -8.66 24.16
C LYS A 163 -5.60 -8.82 23.71
N ASP A 164 -5.81 -9.72 22.76
CA ASP A 164 -7.12 -10.28 22.48
C ASP A 164 -7.38 -11.42 23.48
N GLU A 165 -8.22 -11.16 24.47
CA GLU A 165 -8.60 -12.14 25.50
C GLU A 165 -9.55 -13.22 24.94
N THR A 166 -10.23 -12.96 23.83
CA THR A 166 -11.20 -13.89 23.21
C THR A 166 -10.47 -14.94 22.38
N ASN A 167 -9.59 -14.51 21.48
CA ASN A 167 -8.83 -15.41 20.61
C ASN A 167 -7.46 -15.79 21.20
N ASN A 168 -7.15 -15.29 22.40
CA ASN A 168 -5.88 -15.46 23.09
C ASN A 168 -4.65 -15.03 22.24
N LYS A 169 -4.80 -14.05 21.36
CA LYS A 169 -3.72 -13.52 20.51
C LYS A 169 -3.11 -12.25 21.07
N PHE A 170 -1.87 -11.96 20.70
CA PHE A 170 -1.19 -10.70 21.01
C PHE A 170 -1.14 -9.85 19.76
N ILE A 171 -1.62 -8.62 19.83
CA ILE A 171 -1.77 -7.74 18.67
C ILE A 171 -0.85 -6.54 18.85
N LEU A 172 0.14 -6.40 17.97
CA LEU A 172 0.99 -5.22 17.91
C LEU A 172 0.44 -4.26 16.86
N VAL A 173 0.26 -3.00 17.24
CA VAL A 173 -0.12 -1.92 16.33
C VAL A 173 1.03 -0.92 16.25
N LEU A 174 1.49 -0.64 15.02
CA LEU A 174 2.52 0.35 14.71
C LEU A 174 1.87 1.53 14.00
N LYS A 175 2.19 2.73 14.44
CA LYS A 175 1.84 3.98 13.76
C LYS A 175 3.03 4.47 12.96
N LYS A 176 2.78 4.83 11.70
CA LYS A 176 3.78 5.46 10.83
C LYS A 176 4.44 6.65 11.53
N ASN A 177 5.76 6.71 11.41
CA ASN A 177 6.60 7.83 11.84
C ASN A 177 7.13 8.59 10.63
N ASP A 178 7.76 9.74 10.88
CA ASP A 178 8.40 10.55 9.83
C ASP A 178 9.51 9.78 9.10
N ASN A 179 10.13 8.81 9.77
CA ASN A 179 11.16 7.96 9.19
C ASN A 179 10.58 6.73 8.48
N LYS A 180 10.13 6.92 7.23
CA LYS A 180 9.54 5.87 6.39
C LYS A 180 10.35 4.58 6.28
N LYS A 181 11.69 4.68 6.26
CA LYS A 181 12.59 3.50 6.16
C LYS A 181 12.52 2.62 7.40
N ASP A 182 12.45 3.23 8.58
CA ASP A 182 12.35 2.54 9.87
C ASP A 182 11.01 1.78 9.98
N PHE A 183 9.90 2.44 9.62
CA PHE A 183 8.58 1.80 9.62
C PHE A 183 8.47 0.60 8.68
N SER A 184 8.90 0.75 7.43
CA SER A 184 8.82 -0.34 6.45
C SER A 184 9.73 -1.51 6.83
N ALA A 185 10.95 -1.23 7.31
CA ALA A 185 11.87 -2.26 7.77
C ALA A 185 11.31 -3.04 8.97
N ALA A 186 10.83 -2.33 10.01
CA ALA A 186 10.24 -2.96 11.18
C ALA A 186 9.03 -3.84 10.82
N ALA A 187 8.13 -3.32 9.97
CA ALA A 187 6.93 -4.04 9.56
C ALA A 187 7.23 -5.28 8.70
N ASN A 188 8.24 -5.21 7.82
CA ASN A 188 8.69 -6.36 7.06
C ASN A 188 9.23 -7.46 7.97
N ILE A 189 10.09 -7.11 8.93
CA ILE A 189 10.61 -8.06 9.91
C ILE A 189 9.44 -8.67 10.70
N LEU A 190 8.52 -7.86 11.22
CA LEU A 190 7.38 -8.35 12.00
C LEU A 190 6.47 -9.30 11.21
N SER A 191 6.35 -9.13 9.89
CA SER A 191 5.60 -10.03 9.01
C SER A 191 6.19 -11.43 8.89
N GLU A 192 7.47 -11.61 9.25
CA GLU A 192 8.12 -12.93 9.28
C GLU A 192 7.80 -13.72 10.56
N TYR A 193 7.49 -13.03 11.65
CA TYR A 193 7.21 -13.64 12.96
C TYR A 193 5.72 -13.63 13.32
N GLY A 194 4.89 -12.84 12.63
CA GLY A 194 3.50 -12.65 12.97
C GLY A 194 2.62 -12.51 11.74
N ASN A 195 1.33 -12.76 11.92
CA ASN A 195 0.36 -12.62 10.85
C ASN A 195 -0.07 -11.16 10.72
N LYS A 196 0.22 -10.55 9.56
CA LYS A 196 -0.27 -9.21 9.22
C LYS A 196 -1.80 -9.22 9.23
N LEU A 197 -2.39 -8.34 10.03
CA LEU A 197 -3.84 -8.13 10.07
C LEU A 197 -4.22 -7.16 8.94
N SER A 198 -5.31 -7.45 8.24
CA SER A 198 -5.79 -6.60 7.13
C SER A 198 -6.12 -5.19 7.63
N ALA A 199 -5.71 -4.18 6.86
CA ALA A 199 -5.88 -2.75 7.16
C ALA A 199 -7.35 -2.30 7.29
N THR A 200 -8.30 -3.15 6.93
CA THR A 200 -9.74 -2.94 7.12
C THR A 200 -10.20 -3.13 8.56
N SER A 201 -9.37 -3.66 9.45
CA SER A 201 -9.75 -3.86 10.85
C SER A 201 -9.29 -2.69 11.72
N PHE A 202 -9.96 -1.57 11.46
CA PHE A 202 -10.28 -0.49 12.39
C PHE A 202 -9.18 0.48 12.85
N SER A 203 -9.62 1.71 13.11
CA SER A 203 -8.80 2.81 13.64
C SER A 203 -8.11 2.43 14.97
N ASP A 204 -7.11 3.22 15.36
CA ASP A 204 -6.43 3.11 16.67
C ASP A 204 -7.45 3.01 17.84
N ASP A 205 -8.60 3.65 17.71
CA ASP A 205 -9.68 3.64 18.70
C ASP A 205 -10.34 2.26 18.88
N TYR A 206 -10.55 1.50 17.80
CA TYR A 206 -11.12 0.17 17.93
C TYR A 206 -10.22 -0.77 18.72
N TYR A 207 -8.91 -0.73 18.46
CA TYR A 207 -7.97 -1.58 19.19
C TYR A 207 -7.96 -1.23 20.68
N LYS A 208 -8.07 0.07 21.01
CA LYS A 208 -8.20 0.55 22.39
C LYS A 208 -9.50 0.13 23.06
N GLU A 209 -10.60 0.06 22.32
CA GLU A 209 -11.93 -0.29 22.85
C GLU A 209 -12.14 -1.80 22.98
N HIS A 210 -11.61 -2.60 22.06
CA HIS A 210 -11.90 -4.03 21.94
C HIS A 210 -10.82 -4.92 22.54
N PHE A 211 -9.59 -4.41 22.71
CA PHE A 211 -8.48 -5.19 23.23
C PHE A 211 -7.83 -4.54 24.44
N LYS A 212 -7.26 -5.39 25.29
CA LYS A 212 -6.59 -4.96 26.50
C LYS A 212 -5.18 -4.50 26.20
N ILE A 213 -4.84 -3.26 26.54
CA ILE A 213 -3.47 -2.75 26.41
C ILE A 213 -2.56 -3.50 27.39
N LEU A 214 -1.50 -4.14 26.87
CA LEU A 214 -0.45 -4.75 27.68
C LEU A 214 0.73 -3.81 27.85
N VAL A 215 1.21 -3.23 26.75
CA VAL A 215 2.29 -2.25 26.77
C VAL A 215 1.92 -1.09 25.86
N ARG A 216 1.76 0.08 26.47
CA ARG A 216 1.54 1.34 25.79
C ARG A 216 2.87 1.96 25.41
N GLU A 217 2.98 2.39 24.16
CA GLU A 217 4.12 3.13 23.61
C GLU A 217 5.47 2.41 23.73
N ASN A 218 6.21 2.33 22.61
CA ASN A 218 7.52 1.68 22.57
C ASN A 218 7.49 0.19 22.98
N ALA A 219 6.38 -0.51 22.76
CA ALA A 219 6.25 -1.94 23.05
C ALA A 219 7.39 -2.79 22.46
N VAL A 220 7.79 -2.53 21.21
CA VAL A 220 8.92 -3.19 20.54
C VAL A 220 10.21 -2.99 21.35
N SER A 221 10.58 -1.74 21.63
CA SER A 221 11.82 -1.40 22.35
C SER A 221 11.82 -1.85 23.81
N GLN A 222 10.65 -1.95 24.44
CA GLN A 222 10.51 -2.46 25.81
C GLN A 222 10.66 -3.98 25.84
N MET A 223 9.95 -4.71 24.99
CA MET A 223 10.02 -6.17 24.95
C MET A 223 11.35 -6.70 24.43
N ALA A 224 12.04 -5.95 23.57
CA ALA A 224 13.37 -6.33 23.08
C ALA A 224 14.42 -6.43 24.21
N LYS A 225 14.19 -5.76 25.36
CA LYS A 225 15.11 -5.72 26.51
C LYS A 225 14.88 -6.83 27.52
N ILE A 226 13.78 -7.58 27.40
CA ILE A 226 13.40 -8.70 28.27
C ILE A 226 14.09 -9.96 27.75
#